data_AF-A0A7X4BZA7-F1
#
_entry.id   AF-A0A7X4BZA7-F1
#
_cell.length_a   1.000
_cell.length_b   1.000
_cell.length_c   1.000
_cell.angle_alpha   90.00
_cell.angle_beta   90.00
_cell.angle_gamma   90.00
#
_symmetry.space_group_name_H-M   'P 1'
#
loop_
_entity.id
_entity.type
_entity.pdbx_description
1 polymer ?
#
loop_
_entity_poly.entity_id
_entity_poly.type
_entity_poly.pdbx_seq_one_letter_code
_entity_poly.pdbx_strand_id
1 'polypeptide(L)'
;MTIPAAEEWLSAFEGAPSLAGDAELLEHVRQRFHGKYLETIMRARNDMAADRAWEGFYFWMVFPETNRKPFEIPPDEASALLESLKPLVARLREGLREQRSSQA
;
A
#
# COMPACT_ATOMS: atom_id res chain seq x y z
N MET A 1 -3.52 -18.25 9.88
CA MET A 1 -3.78 -17.75 8.51
C MET A 1 -3.03 -16.43 8.38
N THR A 2 -1.74 -16.50 8.04
CA THR A 2 -0.81 -15.37 8.24
C THR A 2 -0.76 -14.42 7.04
N ILE A 3 -1.11 -14.91 5.84
CA ILE A 3 -1.12 -14.10 4.61
C ILE A 3 -2.49 -13.43 4.43
N PRO A 4 -2.57 -12.11 4.17
CA PRO A 4 -3.84 -11.44 3.93
C PRO A 4 -4.50 -11.88 2.62
N ALA A 5 -5.83 -12.02 2.64
CA ALA A 5 -6.63 -12.35 1.46
C ALA A 5 -6.79 -11.13 0.52
N ALA A 6 -7.09 -11.39 -0.76
CA ALA A 6 -7.24 -10.36 -1.79
C ALA A 6 -8.35 -9.34 -1.45
N GLU A 7 -9.42 -9.79 -0.80
CA GLU A 7 -10.52 -8.97 -0.33
C GLU A 7 -10.11 -7.99 0.77
N GLU A 8 -9.20 -8.37 1.68
CA GLU A 8 -8.69 -7.49 2.73
C GLU A 8 -7.91 -6.32 2.13
N TRP A 9 -7.12 -6.59 1.08
CA TRP A 9 -6.45 -5.54 0.33
C TRP A 9 -7.44 -4.62 -0.34
N LEU A 10 -8.43 -5.17 -1.05
CA LEU A 10 -9.46 -4.38 -1.74
C LEU A 10 -10.19 -3.47 -0.75
N SER A 11 -10.66 -4.01 0.38
CA SER A 11 -11.35 -3.23 1.42
C SER A 11 -10.47 -2.12 2.01
N ALA A 12 -9.16 -2.33 2.13
CA ALA A 12 -8.25 -1.27 2.58
C ALA A 12 -8.21 -0.10 1.57
N PHE A 13 -8.18 -0.38 0.27
CA PHE A 13 -8.20 0.67 -0.76
C PHE A 13 -9.56 1.34 -0.91
N GLU A 14 -10.66 0.60 -0.81
CA GLU A 14 -12.02 1.12 -0.83
C GLU A 14 -12.36 1.95 0.42
N GLY A 15 -11.55 1.86 1.48
CA GLY A 15 -11.65 2.72 2.66
C GLY A 15 -11.35 4.20 2.40
N ALA A 16 -10.75 4.55 1.26
CA ALA A 16 -10.53 5.93 0.84
C ALA A 16 -11.66 6.37 -0.13
N PRO A 17 -12.55 7.30 0.27
CA PRO A 17 -13.67 7.76 -0.56
C PRO A 17 -13.30 8.20 -1.97
N SER A 18 -12.18 8.92 -2.13
CA SER A 18 -11.70 9.40 -3.44
C SER A 18 -11.33 8.26 -4.38
N LEU A 19 -10.94 7.10 -3.84
CA LEU A 19 -10.67 5.89 -4.62
C LEU A 19 -11.93 5.09 -4.87
N ALA A 20 -12.79 4.91 -3.87
CA ALA A 20 -14.01 4.12 -3.99
C ALA A 20 -14.99 4.69 -5.05
N GLY A 21 -14.98 6.01 -5.26
CA GLY A 21 -15.79 6.67 -6.27
C GLY A 21 -15.29 6.53 -7.71
N ASP A 22 -14.07 6.03 -7.93
CA ASP A 22 -13.43 5.95 -9.25
C ASP A 22 -12.66 4.63 -9.40
N ALA A 23 -13.26 3.69 -10.14
CA ALA A 23 -12.69 2.36 -10.34
C ALA A 23 -11.36 2.36 -11.11
N GLU A 24 -11.16 3.30 -12.04
CA GLU A 24 -9.91 3.40 -12.79
C GLU A 24 -8.80 3.92 -11.90
N LEU A 25 -9.09 4.95 -11.10
CA LEU A 25 -8.15 5.50 -10.12
C LEU A 25 -7.81 4.48 -9.03
N LEU A 26 -8.82 3.78 -8.48
CA LEU A 26 -8.64 2.69 -7.52
C LEU A 26 -7.65 1.65 -8.05
N GLU A 27 -7.88 1.15 -9.26
CA GLU A 27 -7.01 0.16 -9.87
C GLU A 27 -5.61 0.71 -10.14
N HIS A 28 -5.51 1.96 -10.62
CA HIS A 28 -4.22 2.62 -10.84
C HIS A 28 -3.38 2.72 -9.56
N VAL A 29 -4.00 3.12 -8.45
CA VAL A 29 -3.36 3.24 -7.13
C VAL A 29 -2.96 1.87 -6.59
N ARG A 30 -3.83 0.86 -6.73
CA ARG A 30 -3.54 -0.54 -6.34
C ARG A 30 -2.35 -1.10 -7.10
N GLN A 31 -2.34 -0.97 -8.43
CA GLN A 31 -1.23 -1.43 -9.27
C GLN A 31 0.07 -0.72 -8.92
N ARG A 32 0.03 0.60 -8.68
CA ARG A 32 1.21 1.37 -8.29
C ARG A 32 1.74 0.92 -6.93
N PHE A 33 0.86 0.68 -5.97
CA PHE A 33 1.25 0.17 -4.66
C PHE A 33 1.90 -1.21 -4.79
N HIS A 34 1.23 -2.18 -5.39
CA HIS A 34 1.74 -3.55 -5.53
C HIS A 34 3.03 -3.63 -6.36
N GLY A 35 3.09 -2.93 -7.49
CA GLY A 35 4.20 -3.03 -8.44
C GLY A 35 5.44 -2.20 -8.07
N LYS A 36 5.39 -1.35 -7.04
CA LYS A 36 6.53 -0.52 -6.66
C LYS A 36 6.72 -0.43 -5.15
N TYR A 37 5.72 0.05 -4.43
CA TYR A 37 5.86 0.40 -3.03
C TYR A 37 5.87 -0.85 -2.15
N LEU A 38 4.95 -1.79 -2.36
CA LEU A 38 4.93 -3.06 -1.65
C LEU A 38 6.26 -3.79 -1.84
N GLU A 39 6.73 -3.95 -3.07
CA GLU A 39 8.02 -4.58 -3.34
C GLU A 39 9.18 -3.88 -2.62
N THR A 40 9.22 -2.55 -2.66
CA THR A 40 10.25 -1.76 -1.97
C THR A 40 10.20 -1.99 -0.46
N ILE A 41 9.01 -2.00 0.13
CA ILE A 41 8.79 -2.30 1.55
C ILE A 41 9.27 -3.73 1.85
N MET A 42 8.86 -4.73 1.06
CA MET A 42 9.26 -6.13 1.28
C MET A 42 10.78 -6.35 1.18
N ARG A 43 11.48 -5.54 0.40
CA ARG A 43 12.94 -5.58 0.22
C ARG A 43 13.72 -4.66 1.17
N ALA A 44 13.04 -3.89 2.00
CA ALA A 44 13.66 -2.96 2.93
C ALA A 44 14.59 -3.70 3.91
N ARG A 45 15.81 -3.19 4.08
CA ARG A 45 16.83 -3.79 4.97
C ARG A 45 16.61 -3.48 6.45
N ASN A 46 15.83 -2.45 6.75
CA ASN A 46 15.50 -1.98 8.08
C ASN A 46 14.21 -1.15 8.03
N ASP A 47 13.70 -0.80 9.21
CA ASP A 47 12.43 -0.08 9.34
C ASP A 47 12.50 1.31 8.71
N MET A 48 13.59 2.05 8.89
CA MET A 48 13.79 3.36 8.24
C MET A 48 13.66 3.29 6.70
N ALA A 49 14.17 2.23 6.06
CA ALA A 49 14.03 2.06 4.62
C ALA A 49 12.57 1.73 4.21
N ALA A 50 11.84 1.01 5.06
CA ALA A 50 10.42 0.75 4.84
C ALA A 50 9.58 2.03 5.02
N ASP A 51 9.89 2.84 6.04
CA ASP A 51 9.20 4.10 6.32
C ASP A 51 9.35 5.08 5.16
N ARG A 52 10.54 5.19 4.56
CA ARG A 52 10.74 6.02 3.35
C ARG A 52 9.89 5.56 2.16
N ALA A 53 9.64 4.26 2.03
CA ALA A 53 8.77 3.75 0.97
C ALA A 53 7.30 4.11 1.24
N TRP A 54 6.86 4.05 2.51
CA TRP A 54 5.53 4.52 2.91
C TRP A 54 5.37 6.03 2.70
N GLU A 55 6.34 6.83 3.12
CA GLU A 55 6.36 8.28 2.86
C GLU A 55 6.29 8.57 1.36
N GLY A 56 7.09 7.87 0.56
CA GLY A 56 7.07 8.02 -0.90
C GLY A 56 5.74 7.64 -1.54
N PHE A 57 4.99 6.72 -0.94
CA PHE A 57 3.64 6.36 -1.39
C PHE A 57 2.62 7.43 -1.00
N TYR A 58 2.66 7.87 0.26
CA TYR A 58 1.84 8.98 0.76
C TYR A 58 2.02 10.24 -0.10
N PHE A 59 3.26 10.69 -0.29
CA PHE A 59 3.56 11.85 -1.12
C PHE A 59 3.07 11.64 -2.55
N TRP A 60 3.32 10.47 -3.15
CA TRP A 60 2.81 10.23 -4.50
C TRP A 60 1.28 10.37 -4.58
N MET A 61 0.53 10.02 -3.54
CA MET A 61 -0.94 10.19 -3.51
C MET A 61 -1.41 11.63 -3.29
N VAL A 62 -0.78 12.36 -2.35
CA VAL A 62 -1.21 13.72 -1.96
C VAL A 62 -0.59 14.83 -2.80
N PHE A 63 0.47 14.55 -3.57
CA PHE A 63 1.09 15.57 -4.41
C PHE A 63 0.07 16.09 -5.45
N PRO A 64 0.07 17.40 -5.74
CA PRO A 64 -0.91 18.02 -6.63
C PRO A 64 -0.97 17.36 -8.00
N GLU A 65 -2.13 17.50 -8.63
CA GLU A 65 -2.36 17.02 -9.99
C GLU A 65 -1.33 17.58 -10.98
N THR A 66 -0.84 16.71 -11.85
CA THR A 66 0.04 17.08 -12.96
C THR A 66 -0.42 16.37 -14.23
N ASN A 67 0.07 16.81 -15.39
CA ASN A 67 -0.15 16.08 -16.65
C ASN A 67 0.29 14.59 -16.61
N ARG A 68 1.11 14.18 -15.63
CA ARG A 68 1.59 12.80 -15.46
C ARG A 68 0.89 12.04 -14.32
N LYS A 69 0.02 12.71 -13.56
CA LYS A 69 -0.75 12.18 -12.42
C LYS A 69 -2.00 13.06 -12.25
N PRO A 70 -3.09 12.76 -12.97
CA PRO A 70 -4.27 13.63 -13.06
C PRO A 70 -5.23 13.42 -11.87
N PHE A 71 -4.69 13.21 -10.67
CA PHE A 71 -5.49 13.01 -9.48
C PHE A 71 -4.73 13.49 -8.23
N GLU A 72 -5.48 13.86 -7.21
CA GLU A 72 -4.99 14.18 -5.89
C GLU A 72 -5.88 13.46 -4.87
N ILE A 73 -5.28 12.74 -3.93
CA ILE A 73 -6.00 12.14 -2.82
C ILE A 73 -5.86 13.09 -1.62
N PRO A 74 -6.96 13.43 -0.92
CA PRO A 74 -6.89 14.23 0.29
C PRO A 74 -5.89 13.65 1.31
N PRO A 75 -5.07 14.49 1.96
CA PRO A 75 -4.06 14.03 2.91
C PRO A 75 -4.58 13.10 4.02
N ASP A 76 -5.77 13.38 4.55
CA ASP A 76 -6.44 12.57 5.58
C ASP A 76 -6.85 11.19 5.04
N GLU A 77 -7.40 11.12 3.83
CA GLU A 77 -7.72 9.85 3.18
C GLU A 77 -6.45 9.03 2.88
N ALA A 78 -5.40 9.69 2.39
CA ALA A 78 -4.11 9.05 2.14
C ALA A 78 -3.48 8.50 3.43
N SER A 79 -3.58 9.24 4.54
CA SER A 79 -3.16 8.76 5.86
C SER A 79 -3.97 7.55 6.32
N ALA A 80 -5.31 7.61 6.24
CA ALA A 80 -6.18 6.50 6.64
C ALA A 80 -5.94 5.23 5.80
N LEU A 81 -5.67 5.39 4.51
CA LEU A 81 -5.27 4.28 3.62
C LEU A 81 -3.96 3.64 4.08
N LEU A 82 -2.96 4.45 4.45
CA LEU A 82 -1.69 3.95 4.98
C LEU A 82 -1.90 3.15 6.28
N GLU A 83 -2.72 3.66 7.19
CA GLU A 83 -3.07 2.97 8.44
C GLU A 83 -3.75 1.63 8.18
N SER A 84 -4.58 1.54 7.15
CA SER A 84 -5.25 0.29 6.74
C SER A 84 -4.30 -0.70 6.07
N LEU A 85 -3.34 -0.23 5.27
CA LEU A 85 -2.41 -1.11 4.53
C LEU A 85 -1.26 -1.65 5.39
N LYS A 86 -0.75 -0.86 6.34
CA LYS A 86 0.37 -1.25 7.22
C LYS A 86 0.18 -2.61 7.92
N PRO A 87 -0.96 -2.91 8.58
CA PRO A 87 -1.16 -4.20 9.23
C PRO A 87 -1.20 -5.37 8.24
N LEU A 88 -1.73 -5.17 7.02
CA LEU A 88 -1.73 -6.19 5.97
C LEU A 88 -0.30 -6.52 5.53
N VAL A 89 0.53 -5.50 5.30
CA VAL A 89 1.94 -5.69 4.94
C VAL A 89 2.72 -6.35 6.07
N ALA A 90 2.46 -6.00 7.34
CA ALA A 90 3.11 -6.63 8.49
C ALA A 90 2.79 -8.14 8.54
N ARG A 91 1.51 -8.51 8.41
CA ARG A 91 1.05 -9.90 8.34
C ARG A 91 1.67 -10.66 7.16
N LEU A 92 1.71 -10.04 5.98
CA LEU A 92 2.36 -10.63 4.81
C LEU A 92 3.85 -10.94 5.07
N ARG A 93 4.59 -9.99 5.68
CA ARG A 93 6.00 -10.18 6.04
C ARG A 93 6.19 -11.31 7.04
N GLU A 94 5.33 -11.41 8.04
CA GLU A 94 5.35 -12.48 9.03
C GLU A 94 5.09 -13.84 8.38
N GLY A 95 4.02 -13.96 7.60
CA GLY A 95 3.65 -15.21 6.93
C GLY A 95 4.73 -15.73 5.99
N LEU A 96 5.43 -14.85 5.28
CA LEU A 96 6.56 -15.23 4.44
C LEU A 96 7.80 -15.67 5.24
N ARG A 97 8.01 -15.15 6.45
CA ARG A 97 9.09 -15.63 7.33
C ARG A 97 8.78 -17.03 7.86
N GLU A 98 7.56 -17.27 8.32
CA GLU A 98 7.09 -18.57 8.82
C GLU A 98 7.23 -19.67 7.75
N GLN A 99 6.85 -19.36 6.50
CA GLN A 99 6.99 -20.29 5.37
C GLN A 99 8.45 -20.65 5.10
N ARG A 100 9.37 -19.68 5.18
CA ARG A 100 10.80 -19.92 4.97
C ARG A 100 11.42 -20.76 6.10
N SER A 101 11.00 -20.53 7.35
CA SER A 101 11.44 -21.32 8.50
C SER A 101 10.89 -22.75 8.51
N SER A 102 9.76 -23.00 7.86
CA SER A 102 9.16 -24.34 7.76
C SER A 102 9.77 -25.19 6.63
N GLN A 103 10.56 -24.59 5.75
CA GLN A 103 11.21 -25.24 4.61
C GLN A 103 12.73 -25.40 4.79
N ALA A 104 13.29 -24.88 5.88
CA ALA A 104 14.71 -24.97 6.25
C ALA A 104 14.92 -26.04 7.31
#